data_AF-A0A7S2J039-F1
#
_entry.id   AF-A0A7S2J039-F1
#
_cell.length_a   1.000
_cell.length_b   1.000
_cell.length_c   1.000
_cell.angle_alpha   90.00
_cell.angle_beta   90.00
_cell.angle_gamma   90.00
#
_symmetry.space_group_name_H-M   'P 1'
#
loop_
_entity.id
_entity.type
_entity.pdbx_description
1 polymer ?
#
loop_
_entity_poly.entity_id
_entity_poly.type
_entity_poly.pdbx_seq_one_letter_code
_entity_poly.pdbx_strand_id
1 'polypeptide(L)'
;SHEFDYTKTLNQDCIIIGMGAFAHENVRTTVEHGCRKCYNIARHFNLMMPRMVCWWVNQSLCPPTAAMVLHAMEPCYGVVGLSPWNFFSVTANAERTVATIKQY
;
A
#
# COMPACT_ATOMS: atom_id res chain seq x y z
N SER A 1 -12.00 3.13 29.52
CA SER A 1 -11.32 2.40 28.44
C SER A 1 -11.25 3.27 27.19
N HIS A 2 -10.37 4.28 27.20
CA HIS A 2 -10.00 5.04 25.99
C HIS A 2 -8.51 5.32 26.10
N GLU A 3 -7.70 4.38 25.62
CA GLU A 3 -6.24 4.42 25.79
C GLU A 3 -5.57 5.38 24.79
N PHE A 4 -6.28 5.79 23.73
CA PHE A 4 -5.79 6.72 22.72
C PHE A 4 -6.87 7.74 22.31
N ASP A 5 -6.52 9.03 22.43
CA ASP A 5 -7.37 10.15 22.04
C ASP A 5 -7.08 10.57 20.59
N TYR A 6 -7.90 10.07 19.66
CA TYR A 6 -7.75 10.33 18.24
C TYR A 6 -8.28 11.70 17.80
N THR A 7 -8.97 12.45 18.67
CA THR A 7 -9.42 13.82 18.35
C THR A 7 -8.24 14.76 18.09
N LYS A 8 -7.07 14.43 18.65
CA LYS A 8 -5.81 15.14 18.44
C LYS A 8 -5.28 15.04 17.01
N THR A 9 -5.78 14.12 16.20
CA THR A 9 -5.35 13.96 14.80
C THR A 9 -6.14 14.83 13.82
N LEU A 10 -7.30 15.35 14.24
CA LEU A 10 -8.18 16.16 13.40
C LEU A 10 -7.47 17.45 12.96
N ASN A 11 -7.41 17.67 11.65
CA ASN A 11 -6.75 18.81 11.01
C ASN A 11 -5.25 18.97 11.33
N GLN A 12 -4.62 17.97 11.94
CA GLN A 12 -3.17 17.97 12.16
C GLN A 12 -2.44 17.31 11.00
N ASP A 13 -1.15 17.65 10.86
CA ASP A 13 -0.24 16.93 9.98
C ASP A 13 0.47 15.84 10.78
N CYS A 14 0.50 14.61 10.25
CA CYS A 14 1.14 13.48 10.91
C CYS A 14 2.34 12.99 10.11
N ILE A 15 3.40 12.61 10.82
CA ILE A 15 4.58 11.96 10.25
C ILE A 15 4.65 10.55 10.83
N ILE A 16 4.69 9.56 9.96
CA ILE A 16 4.83 8.15 10.32
C ILE A 16 6.15 7.66 9.75
N ILE A 17 6.98 7.05 10.61
CA ILE A 17 8.30 6.57 10.23
C ILE A 17 8.27 5.04 10.18
N GLY A 18 8.60 4.48 9.02
CA GLY A 18 8.66 3.04 8.78
C GLY A 18 7.64 2.54 7.77
N MET A 19 7.86 1.33 7.24
CA MET A 19 7.02 0.71 6.20
C MET A 19 6.57 -0.70 6.62
N GLY A 20 6.16 -0.84 7.88
CA GLY A 20 5.60 -2.09 8.41
C GLY A 20 4.06 -2.09 8.40
N ALA A 21 3.46 -3.22 8.76
CA ALA A 21 2.01 -3.35 8.89
C ALA A 21 1.43 -2.31 9.88
N PHE A 22 2.10 -2.08 11.01
CA PHE A 22 1.70 -1.07 12.00
C PHE A 22 1.77 0.36 11.47
N ALA A 23 2.79 0.68 10.66
CA ALA A 23 2.92 2.01 10.06
C ALA A 23 1.74 2.29 9.12
N HIS A 24 1.37 1.30 8.29
CA HIS A 24 0.23 1.42 7.40
C HIS A 24 -1.10 1.54 8.15
N GLU A 25 -1.26 0.79 9.24
CA GLU A 25 -2.45 0.90 10.10
C GLU A 25 -2.57 2.28 10.76
N ASN A 26 -1.45 2.88 11.14
CA ASN A 26 -1.43 4.25 11.65
C ASN A 26 -1.76 5.27 10.57
N VAL A 27 -1.29 5.09 9.32
CA VAL A 27 -1.68 5.95 8.19
C VAL A 27 -3.19 5.86 7.97
N ARG A 28 -3.74 4.64 7.94
CA ARG A 28 -5.19 4.43 7.79
C ARG A 28 -5.97 5.11 8.92
N THR A 29 -5.59 4.86 10.17
CA THR A 29 -6.25 5.42 11.36
C THR A 29 -6.21 6.95 11.36
N THR A 30 -5.05 7.56 11.07
CA THR A 30 -4.92 9.03 11.04
C THR A 30 -5.78 9.65 9.94
N VAL A 31 -5.81 9.06 8.75
CA VAL A 31 -6.67 9.53 7.65
C VAL A 31 -8.16 9.37 7.98
N GLU A 32 -8.57 8.26 8.60
CA GLU A 32 -9.95 8.03 9.04
C GLU A 32 -10.44 9.04 10.09
N HIS A 33 -9.54 9.58 10.91
CA HIS A 33 -9.85 10.57 11.94
C HIS A 33 -9.65 12.03 11.47
N GLY A 34 -9.54 12.27 10.16
CA GLY A 34 -9.53 13.61 9.59
C GLY A 34 -8.18 14.33 9.71
N CYS A 35 -7.07 13.59 9.72
CA CYS A 35 -5.74 14.16 9.52
C CYS A 35 -5.68 14.94 8.21
N ARG A 36 -5.10 16.15 8.26
CA ARG A 36 -5.01 17.04 7.09
C ARG A 36 -4.02 16.51 6.05
N LYS A 37 -2.84 16.06 6.53
CA LYS A 37 -1.78 15.49 5.69
C LYS A 37 -1.01 14.42 6.48
N CYS A 38 -0.81 13.26 5.88
CA CYS A 38 0.00 12.19 6.44
C CYS A 38 1.26 11.97 5.59
N TYR A 39 2.44 12.16 6.18
CA TYR A 39 3.72 11.87 5.56
C TYR A 39 4.23 10.53 6.07
N ASN A 40 4.31 9.53 5.19
CA ASN A 40 4.95 8.26 5.52
C ASN A 40 6.40 8.28 5.02
N ILE A 41 7.37 8.08 5.91
CA ILE A 41 8.80 8.14 5.62
C ILE A 41 9.42 6.76 5.84
N ALA A 42 10.02 6.20 4.80
CA ALA A 42 10.70 4.92 4.85
C ALA A 42 11.98 4.92 4.00
N ARG A 43 12.94 4.06 4.37
CA ARG A 43 14.16 3.85 3.57
C ARG A 43 13.86 3.18 2.23
N HIS A 44 12.96 2.20 2.24
CA HIS A 44 12.44 1.52 1.05
C HIS A 44 10.92 1.46 1.15
N PHE A 45 10.23 1.85 0.09
CA PHE A 45 8.79 1.70 -0.01
C PHE A 45 8.48 0.32 -0.59
N ASN A 46 7.83 -0.51 0.24
CA ASN A 46 7.30 -1.79 -0.21
C ASN A 46 6.01 -1.60 -1.00
N LEU A 47 5.71 -2.60 -1.82
CA LEU A 47 4.47 -2.66 -2.57
C LEU A 47 3.29 -2.81 -1.59
N MET A 48 2.31 -1.91 -1.66
CA MET A 48 1.12 -1.90 -0.83
C MET A 48 -0.04 -2.49 -1.62
N MET A 49 -0.56 -3.63 -1.18
CA MET A 49 -1.65 -4.30 -1.86
C MET A 49 -3.00 -3.67 -1.47
N PRO A 50 -3.78 -3.14 -2.42
CA PRO A 50 -5.15 -2.71 -2.16
C PRO A 50 -5.98 -3.87 -1.61
N ARG A 51 -6.86 -3.58 -0.65
CA ARG A 51 -7.66 -4.60 0.04
C ARG A 51 -8.51 -5.43 -0.93
N MET A 52 -9.02 -4.82 -2.00
CA MET A 52 -9.80 -5.51 -3.04
C MET A 52 -8.97 -6.55 -3.80
N VAL A 53 -7.73 -6.20 -4.14
CA VAL A 53 -6.80 -7.12 -4.82
C VAL A 53 -6.40 -8.25 -3.88
N CYS A 54 -6.15 -7.94 -2.60
CA CYS A 54 -5.87 -8.95 -1.57
C CYS A 54 -7.04 -9.94 -1.43
N TRP A 55 -8.28 -9.43 -1.37
CA TRP A 55 -9.47 -10.29 -1.33
C TRP A 55 -9.56 -11.20 -2.55
N TRP A 56 -9.36 -10.66 -3.75
CA TRP A 56 -9.38 -11.45 -4.99
C TRP A 56 -8.31 -12.55 -5.03
N VAL A 57 -7.06 -12.24 -4.65
CA VAL A 57 -5.98 -13.24 -4.58
C VAL A 57 -6.34 -14.37 -3.61
N ASN A 58 -6.90 -14.03 -2.44
CA ASN A 58 -7.30 -15.03 -1.44
C ASN A 58 -8.51 -15.88 -1.84
N GLN A 59 -9.40 -15.37 -2.71
CA GLN A 59 -10.57 -16.11 -3.19
C GLN A 59 -10.30 -16.89 -4.49
N SER A 60 -9.12 -16.71 -5.10
CA SER A 60 -8.81 -17.34 -6.37
C SER A 60 -8.51 -18.83 -6.18
N LEU A 61 -9.15 -19.68 -6.99
CA LEU A 61 -8.95 -21.14 -6.95
C LEU A 61 -7.49 -21.53 -7.24
N CYS A 62 -6.86 -20.77 -8.14
CA CYS A 62 -5.44 -20.88 -8.46
C CYS A 62 -4.76 -19.54 -8.16
N PRO A 63 -3.51 -19.56 -7.66
CA PRO A 63 -2.79 -18.33 -7.36
C PRO A 63 -2.64 -17.49 -8.64
N PRO A 64 -3.16 -16.25 -8.67
CA PRO A 64 -2.96 -15.36 -9.81
C PRO A 64 -1.48 -15.09 -10.02
N THR A 65 -1.08 -14.93 -11.29
CA THR A 65 0.32 -14.57 -11.58
C THR A 65 0.63 -13.18 -11.04
N ALA A 66 1.89 -12.93 -10.69
CA ALA A 66 2.31 -11.61 -10.20
C ALA A 66 1.99 -10.48 -11.20
N ALA A 67 2.08 -10.76 -12.51
CA ALA A 67 1.70 -9.79 -13.55
C ALA A 67 0.21 -9.42 -13.48
N MET A 68 -0.67 -10.42 -13.31
CA MET A 68 -2.12 -10.16 -13.13
C MET A 68 -2.40 -9.35 -11.86
N VAL A 69 -1.68 -9.64 -10.77
CA VAL A 69 -1.80 -8.89 -9.52
C VAL A 69 -1.36 -7.43 -9.71
N LEU A 70 -0.22 -7.19 -10.34
CA LEU A 70 0.29 -5.84 -10.59
C LEU A 70 -0.66 -5.04 -11.50
N HIS A 71 -1.23 -5.65 -12.53
CA HIS A 71 -2.27 -5.02 -13.35
C HIS A 71 -3.54 -4.69 -12.55
N ALA A 72 -4.00 -5.59 -11.69
CA ALA A 72 -5.15 -5.34 -10.83
C ALA A 72 -4.91 -4.17 -9.84
N MET A 73 -3.64 -3.87 -9.52
CA MET A 73 -3.24 -2.77 -8.64
C MET A 73 -3.14 -1.42 -9.38
N GLU A 74 -2.98 -1.41 -10.71
CA GLU A 74 -2.75 -0.18 -11.49
C GLU A 74 -3.80 0.91 -11.26
N PRO A 75 -5.12 0.63 -11.23
CA PRO A 75 -6.11 1.68 -11.01
C PRO A 75 -5.94 2.38 -9.65
N CYS A 76 -5.66 1.64 -8.59
CA CYS A 76 -5.48 2.20 -7.26
C CYS A 76 -4.21 3.04 -7.16
N TYR A 77 -3.12 2.57 -7.78
CA TYR A 77 -1.85 3.30 -7.83
C TYR A 77 -1.93 4.55 -8.73
N GLY A 78 -2.71 4.48 -9.81
CA GLY A 78 -2.94 5.61 -10.72
C GLY A 78 -3.62 6.80 -10.04
N VAL A 79 -4.49 6.58 -9.05
CA VAL A 79 -5.12 7.66 -8.26
C VAL A 79 -4.10 8.54 -7.55
N VAL A 80 -2.95 7.96 -7.16
CA VAL A 80 -1.86 8.68 -6.48
C VAL A 80 -0.69 9.01 -7.42
N GLY A 81 -0.88 8.83 -8.74
CA GLY A 81 0.16 9.11 -9.75
C GLY A 81 1.36 8.15 -9.70
N LEU A 82 1.18 6.97 -9.13
CA LEU A 82 2.23 5.94 -9.02
C LEU A 82 1.93 4.76 -9.95
N SER A 83 2.95 3.94 -10.18
CA SER A 83 2.83 2.67 -10.90
C SER A 83 3.36 1.55 -10.01
N PRO A 84 2.62 0.44 -9.84
CA PRO A 84 3.08 -0.68 -9.00
C PRO A 84 4.31 -1.38 -9.60
N TRP A 85 4.53 -1.24 -10.92
CA TRP A 85 5.67 -1.82 -11.64
C TRP A 85 7.01 -1.14 -11.35
N ASN A 86 6.99 0.11 -10.88
CA ASN A 86 8.20 0.91 -10.69
C ASN A 86 8.82 0.70 -9.29
N PHE A 87 8.24 -0.18 -8.48
CA PHE A 87 8.71 -0.44 -7.13
C PHE A 87 9.97 -1.32 -7.16
N PHE A 88 10.91 -1.04 -6.24
CA PHE A 88 12.17 -1.77 -6.11
C PHE A 88 12.00 -3.28 -5.93
N SER A 89 10.89 -3.71 -5.34
CA SER A 89 10.54 -5.11 -5.14
C SER A 89 10.09 -5.84 -6.42
N VAL A 90 9.83 -5.14 -7.51
CA VAL A 90 9.26 -5.71 -8.74
C VAL A 90 10.34 -5.88 -9.80
N THR A 91 10.44 -7.08 -10.35
CA THR A 91 11.24 -7.38 -11.54
C THR A 91 10.32 -7.96 -12.60
N ALA A 92 10.24 -7.32 -13.77
CA ALA A 92 9.33 -7.72 -14.85
C ALA A 92 10.03 -7.68 -16.22
N ASN A 93 9.47 -8.39 -17.18
CA ASN A 93 9.87 -8.24 -18.58
C ASN A 93 9.31 -6.95 -19.19
N ALA A 94 9.86 -6.52 -20.33
CA ALA A 94 9.47 -5.27 -21.00
C ALA A 94 7.97 -5.23 -21.36
N GLU A 95 7.39 -6.38 -21.69
CA GLU A 95 5.98 -6.54 -22.07
C GLU A 95 5.01 -6.64 -20.88
N ARG A 96 5.52 -6.67 -19.63
CA ARG A 96 4.73 -6.82 -18.40
C ARG A 96 3.86 -8.09 -18.34
N THR A 97 4.17 -9.10 -19.15
CA THR A 97 3.48 -10.39 -19.15
C THR A 97 3.99 -11.33 -18.07
N VAL A 98 5.22 -11.13 -17.59
CA VAL A 98 5.84 -11.94 -16.53
C VAL A 98 6.51 -11.02 -15.50
N ALA A 99 6.26 -11.29 -14.22
CA ALA A 99 6.82 -10.53 -13.12
C ALA A 99 7.17 -11.41 -11.92
N THR A 100 8.13 -10.95 -11.13
CA THR A 100 8.51 -11.50 -9.84
C THR A 100 8.50 -10.38 -8.81
N ILE A 101 7.85 -10.62 -7.67
CA ILE A 101 7.80 -9.69 -6.54
C ILE A 101 8.66 -10.27 -5.42
N LYS A 102 9.70 -9.53 -5.01
CA LYS A 102 10.58 -9.89 -3.89
C LYS A 102 10.15 -9.15 -2.63
N GLN A 103 10.00 -9.88 -1.53
CA GLN A 103 9.83 -9.30 -0.21
C GLN A 103 11.21 -9.17 0.45
N TYR A 104 11.53 -7.98 0.95
CA TYR A 104 12.73 -7.67 1.72
C TYR A 104 12.36 -7.43 3.18
#